data_AF-A0A7S2U6J0-F1
#
_entry.id   AF-A0A7S2U6J0-F1
#
_cell.length_a   1.000
_cell.length_b   1.000
_cell.length_c   1.000
_cell.angle_alpha   90.00
_cell.angle_beta   90.00
_cell.angle_gamma   90.00
#
_symmetry.space_group_name_H-M   'P 1'
#
loop_
_entity.id
_entity.type
_entity.pdbx_description
1 polymer ?
#
loop_
_entity_poly.entity_id
_entity_poly.type
_entity_poly.pdbx_seq_one_letter_code
_entity_poly.pdbx_strand_id
1 'polypeptide(L)'
;ETSVSLRLRGYQLEGVNWLLWNWWNRRSCILADEMGLGKTIQSMCFLDQLMRMDIHGPFLIVAPLSLIAQWQSESAAWAPDMNSILYHGSADARDFLVKQEFYYTDQFVHKSNASKLKRHHVTKFQLLITTYEVVLKDI
;
A
#
# COMPACT_ATOMS: atom_id res chain seq x y z
N GLU A 1 -1.99 24.85 -14.14
CA GLU A 1 -2.10 24.73 -12.67
C GLU A 1 -0.75 24.26 -12.13
N THR A 2 -0.21 24.93 -11.12
CA THR A 2 1.12 24.68 -10.56
C THR A 2 1.19 23.29 -9.94
N SER A 3 1.84 22.35 -10.64
CA SER A 3 2.29 21.09 -10.07
C SER A 3 3.28 21.40 -8.95
N VAL A 4 2.80 21.35 -7.70
CA VAL A 4 3.67 21.41 -6.52
C VAL A 4 4.64 20.23 -6.64
N SER A 5 5.93 20.50 -6.85
CA SER A 5 6.93 19.44 -6.89
C SER A 5 7.08 18.87 -5.48
N LEU A 6 6.51 17.69 -5.24
CA LEU A 6 6.74 16.96 -4.00
C LEU A 6 8.22 16.57 -3.92
N ARG A 7 8.89 16.98 -2.83
CA ARG A 7 10.31 16.72 -2.62
C ARG A 7 10.55 16.32 -1.18
N LEU A 8 11.26 15.20 -1.00
CA LEU A 8 11.73 14.77 0.31
C LEU A 8 12.76 15.75 0.88
N ARG A 9 12.69 15.99 2.17
CA ARG A 9 13.75 16.67 2.92
C ARG A 9 14.96 15.74 3.05
N GLY A 10 16.16 16.31 3.27
CA GLY A 10 17.41 15.53 3.33
C GLY A 10 17.34 14.34 4.30
N TYR A 11 16.89 14.59 5.53
CA TYR A 11 16.74 13.53 6.54
C TYR A 11 15.69 12.47 6.16
N GLN A 12 14.66 12.83 5.40
CA GLN A 12 13.65 11.87 4.93
C GLN A 12 14.22 10.98 3.83
N LEU A 13 15.04 11.55 2.94
CA LEU A 13 15.75 10.79 1.92
C LEU A 13 16.75 9.81 2.56
N GLU A 14 17.47 10.23 3.59
CA GLU A 14 18.33 9.35 4.39
C GLU A 14 17.53 8.21 5.03
N GLY A 15 16.37 8.50 5.61
CA GLY A 15 15.46 7.49 6.16
C GLY A 15 14.98 6.48 5.12
N VAL A 16 14.58 6.94 3.93
CA VAL A 16 14.19 6.05 2.81
C VAL A 16 15.36 5.18 2.34
N ASN A 17 16.55 5.77 2.17
CA ASN A 17 17.75 5.01 1.80
C ASN A 17 18.10 3.96 2.85
N TRP A 18 17.94 4.27 4.13
CA TRP A 18 18.12 3.32 5.22
C TRP A 18 17.11 2.17 5.17
N LEU A 19 15.83 2.46 4.89
CA LEU A 19 14.81 1.42 4.69
C LEU A 19 15.14 0.51 3.50
N LEU A 20 15.52 1.08 2.35
CA LEU A 20 15.92 0.34 1.15
C LEU A 20 17.13 -0.55 1.41
N TRP A 21 18.16 -0.02 2.11
CA TRP A 21 19.36 -0.79 2.44
C TRP A 21 19.04 -1.98 3.34
N ASN A 22 18.21 -1.80 4.37
CA ASN A 22 17.82 -2.92 5.23
C ASN A 22 16.96 -3.95 4.50
N TRP A 23 16.03 -3.50 3.66
CA TRP A 23 15.22 -4.37 2.81
C TRP A 23 16.09 -5.23 1.89
N TRP A 24 17.09 -4.63 1.23
CA TRP A 24 18.06 -5.33 0.39
C TRP A 24 18.82 -6.41 1.16
N ASN A 25 19.15 -6.12 2.43
CA ASN A 25 19.82 -7.04 3.34
C ASN A 25 18.86 -7.98 4.09
N ARG A 26 17.60 -8.08 3.68
CA ARG A 26 16.57 -8.95 4.29
C ARG A 26 16.39 -8.73 5.80
N ARG A 27 16.50 -7.49 6.26
CA ARG A 27 16.30 -7.10 7.66
C ARG A 27 15.03 -6.27 7.84
N SER A 28 14.25 -6.65 8.83
CA SER A 28 13.09 -5.88 9.28
C SER A 28 13.53 -4.59 9.96
N CYS A 29 12.70 -3.55 9.85
CA CYS A 29 13.01 -2.20 10.33
C CYS A 29 11.95 -1.69 11.30
N ILE A 30 12.38 -0.84 12.23
CA ILE A 30 11.49 0.00 13.04
C ILE A 30 11.92 1.45 12.81
N LEU A 31 11.07 2.23 12.15
CA LEU A 31 11.31 3.66 11.94
C LEU A 31 10.81 4.43 13.17
N ALA A 32 11.72 4.72 14.10
CA ALA A 32 11.43 5.28 15.42
C ALA A 32 11.70 6.79 15.52
N ASP A 33 11.61 7.52 14.41
CA ASP A 33 11.80 8.97 14.37
C ASP A 33 10.75 9.71 15.21
N GLU A 34 11.06 10.96 15.60
CA GLU A 34 10.12 11.87 16.27
C GLU A 34 8.79 12.01 15.49
N MET A 35 7.71 12.26 16.22
CA MET A 35 6.40 12.51 15.62
C MET A 35 6.45 13.76 14.74
N GLY A 36 5.77 13.74 13.58
CA GLY A 36 5.77 14.86 12.65
C GLY A 36 6.94 14.92 11.65
N LEU A 37 7.97 14.06 11.78
CA LEU A 37 9.08 14.01 10.82
C LEU A 37 8.72 13.35 9.46
N GLY A 38 7.46 12.97 9.26
CA GLY A 38 6.96 12.45 7.99
C GLY A 38 7.27 10.97 7.76
N LYS A 39 7.21 10.14 8.83
CA LYS A 39 7.36 8.68 8.73
C LYS A 39 6.43 8.05 7.68
N THR A 40 5.18 8.51 7.62
CA THR A 40 4.20 8.07 6.60
C THR A 40 4.72 8.30 5.19
N ILE A 41 5.23 9.51 4.92
CA ILE A 41 5.78 9.89 3.61
C ILE A 41 7.02 9.04 3.30
N GLN A 42 7.92 8.86 4.26
CA GLN A 42 9.10 8.00 4.08
C GLN A 42 8.69 6.55 3.73
N SER A 43 7.70 5.99 4.43
CA SER A 43 7.17 4.66 4.13
C SER A 43 6.54 4.58 2.73
N MET A 44 5.76 5.59 2.32
CA MET A 44 5.16 5.62 0.98
C MET A 44 6.20 5.70 -0.12
N CYS A 45 7.20 6.58 0.03
CA CYS A 45 8.32 6.67 -0.92
C CYS A 45 9.12 5.37 -0.97
N PHE A 46 9.33 4.71 0.16
CA PHE A 46 9.98 3.40 0.20
C PHE A 46 9.19 2.36 -0.62
N LEU A 47 7.87 2.27 -0.46
CA LEU A 47 7.04 1.36 -1.25
C LEU A 47 7.03 1.70 -2.75
N ASP A 48 6.96 2.99 -3.10
CA ASP A 48 7.06 3.45 -4.50
C ASP A 48 8.40 3.03 -5.13
N GLN A 49 9.51 3.16 -4.40
CA GLN A 49 10.81 2.71 -4.88
C GLN A 49 10.87 1.20 -5.09
N LEU A 50 10.25 0.39 -4.21
CA LEU A 50 10.16 -1.06 -4.44
C LEU A 50 9.38 -1.38 -5.72
N MET A 51 8.28 -0.67 -5.98
CA MET A 51 7.49 -0.86 -7.21
C MET A 51 8.29 -0.51 -8.47
N ARG A 52 9.08 0.57 -8.44
CA ARG A 52 10.01 0.92 -9.53
C ARG A 52 11.12 -0.11 -9.76
N MET A 53 11.43 -0.91 -8.73
CA MET A 53 12.36 -2.04 -8.80
C MET A 53 11.67 -3.36 -9.20
N ASP A 54 10.47 -3.29 -9.79
CA ASP A 54 9.66 -4.42 -10.25
C ASP A 54 9.08 -5.30 -9.11
N ILE A 55 8.90 -4.72 -7.93
CA ILE A 55 8.33 -5.38 -6.75
C ILE A 55 6.95 -4.80 -6.48
N HIS A 56 5.95 -5.44 -7.08
CA HIS A 56 4.57 -4.91 -7.14
C HIS A 56 3.69 -5.28 -5.93
N GLY A 57 4.26 -5.88 -4.88
CA GLY A 57 3.50 -6.28 -3.69
C GLY A 57 2.83 -7.65 -3.82
N PRO A 58 1.68 -7.88 -3.14
CA PRO A 58 0.87 -6.91 -2.41
C PRO A 58 1.53 -6.42 -1.11
N PHE A 59 1.36 -5.14 -0.80
CA PHE A 59 1.79 -4.49 0.43
C PHE A 59 0.59 -4.27 1.36
N LEU A 60 0.79 -4.46 2.67
CA LEU A 60 -0.23 -4.27 3.70
C LEU A 60 0.18 -3.15 4.65
N ILE A 61 -0.69 -2.16 4.81
CA ILE A 61 -0.59 -1.10 5.82
C ILE A 61 -1.72 -1.30 6.82
N VAL A 62 -1.35 -1.54 8.08
CA VAL A 62 -2.28 -1.57 9.20
C VAL A 62 -2.05 -0.31 10.02
N ALA A 63 -3.10 0.50 10.16
CA ALA A 63 -3.04 1.76 10.90
C ALA A 63 -4.30 1.95 11.76
N PRO A 64 -4.25 2.77 12.81
CA PRO A 64 -5.44 3.20 13.54
C PRO A 64 -6.50 3.80 12.60
N LEU A 65 -7.78 3.61 12.92
CA LEU A 65 -8.91 4.13 12.11
C LEU A 65 -8.81 5.64 11.83
N SER A 66 -8.30 6.42 12.77
CA SER A 66 -8.12 7.87 12.61
C SER A 66 -7.06 8.25 11.58
N LEU A 67 -6.16 7.32 11.21
CA LEU A 67 -5.02 7.57 10.32
C LEU A 67 -5.21 6.98 8.92
N ILE A 68 -6.16 6.07 8.70
CA ILE A 68 -6.29 5.40 7.40
C ILE A 68 -6.61 6.38 6.25
N ALA A 69 -7.37 7.44 6.53
CA ALA A 69 -7.66 8.49 5.53
C ALA A 69 -6.40 9.30 5.17
N GLN A 70 -5.53 9.56 6.15
CA GLN A 70 -4.24 10.19 5.90
C GLN A 70 -3.36 9.29 5.05
N TRP A 71 -3.25 8.00 5.39
CA TRP A 71 -2.49 7.03 4.58
C TRP A 71 -2.98 6.97 3.13
N GLN A 72 -4.30 6.99 2.91
CA GLN A 72 -4.89 6.99 1.57
C GLN A 72 -4.58 8.28 0.78
N SER A 73 -4.57 9.43 1.45
CA SER A 73 -4.21 10.71 0.83
C SER A 73 -2.71 10.73 0.47
N GLU A 74 -1.85 10.30 1.38
CA GLU A 74 -0.40 10.24 1.14
C GLU A 74 -0.04 9.19 0.09
N SER A 75 -0.76 8.07 -0.01
CA SER A 75 -0.52 7.08 -1.07
C SER A 75 -0.83 7.65 -2.44
N ALA A 76 -1.97 8.35 -2.60
CA ALA A 76 -2.32 9.00 -3.84
C ALA A 76 -1.34 10.13 -4.23
N ALA A 77 -0.77 10.83 -3.24
CA ALA A 77 0.16 11.92 -3.49
C ALA A 77 1.59 11.44 -3.81
N TRP A 78 2.12 10.48 -3.05
CA TRP A 78 3.53 10.06 -3.12
C TRP A 78 3.78 8.77 -3.91
N ALA A 79 2.74 7.97 -4.15
CA ALA A 79 2.81 6.74 -4.94
C ALA A 79 1.61 6.66 -5.91
N PRO A 80 1.42 7.64 -6.81
CA PRO A 80 0.22 7.75 -7.65
C PRO A 80 0.03 6.57 -8.62
N ASP A 81 1.11 5.90 -9.01
CA ASP A 81 1.08 4.74 -9.91
C ASP A 81 0.70 3.43 -9.19
N MET A 82 0.62 3.45 -7.85
CA MET A 82 0.30 2.30 -7.02
C MET A 82 -1.22 2.22 -6.80
N ASN A 83 -1.87 1.15 -7.26
CA ASN A 83 -3.28 0.89 -6.97
C ASN A 83 -3.46 0.57 -5.47
N SER A 84 -3.87 1.58 -4.72
CA SER A 84 -4.15 1.50 -3.28
C SER A 84 -5.64 1.32 -3.01
N ILE A 85 -5.99 0.36 -2.17
CA ILE A 85 -7.35 0.12 -1.71
C ILE A 85 -7.45 0.37 -0.21
N LEU A 86 -8.48 1.10 0.20
CA LEU A 86 -8.87 1.27 1.58
C LEU A 86 -9.89 0.21 2.00
N TYR A 87 -9.46 -0.76 2.81
CA TYR A 87 -10.29 -1.86 3.30
C TYR A 87 -10.79 -1.59 4.72
N HIS A 88 -11.97 -0.97 4.80
CA HIS A 88 -12.67 -0.69 6.05
C HIS A 88 -14.19 -0.57 5.79
N GLY A 89 -14.99 -0.42 6.85
CA GLY A 89 -16.44 -0.24 6.76
C GLY A 89 -17.24 -1.45 7.23
N SER A 90 -18.52 -1.55 6.84
CA SER A 90 -19.40 -2.67 7.17
C SER A 90 -18.97 -3.96 6.46
N ALA A 91 -19.43 -5.12 6.96
CA ALA A 91 -19.16 -6.41 6.33
C ALA A 91 -19.62 -6.43 4.86
N ASP A 92 -20.82 -5.93 4.57
CA ASP A 92 -21.36 -5.87 3.21
C ASP A 92 -20.51 -5.02 2.27
N ALA A 93 -19.99 -3.87 2.75
CA ALA A 93 -19.12 -3.01 1.98
C ALA A 93 -17.78 -3.70 1.66
N ARG A 94 -17.22 -4.42 2.64
CA ARG A 94 -15.98 -5.17 2.47
C ARG A 94 -16.15 -6.35 1.52
N ASP A 95 -17.25 -7.10 1.63
CA ASP A 95 -17.60 -8.19 0.71
C ASP A 95 -17.75 -7.69 -0.73
N PHE A 96 -18.40 -6.54 -0.91
CA PHE A 96 -18.51 -5.90 -2.23
C PHE A 96 -17.12 -5.53 -2.77
N LEU A 97 -16.28 -4.91 -1.94
CA LEU A 97 -14.94 -4.48 -2.31
C LEU A 97 -14.04 -5.65 -2.71
N VAL A 98 -14.07 -6.77 -1.97
CA VAL A 98 -13.35 -8.00 -2.33
C VAL A 98 -13.83 -8.56 -3.68
N LYS A 99 -15.14 -8.54 -3.95
CA LYS A 99 -15.68 -9.06 -5.21
C LYS A 99 -15.28 -8.23 -6.42
N GLN A 100 -15.16 -6.91 -6.27
CA GLN A 100 -14.91 -5.99 -7.39
C GLN A 100 -13.44 -5.62 -7.57
N GLU A 101 -12.69 -5.47 -6.48
CA GLU A 101 -11.38 -4.81 -6.52
C GLU A 101 -10.20 -5.72 -6.14
N PHE A 102 -10.41 -6.87 -5.48
CA PHE A 102 -9.28 -7.72 -5.07
C PHE A 102 -8.72 -8.57 -6.20
N TYR A 103 -9.58 -9.17 -7.02
CA TYR A 103 -9.19 -10.14 -8.04
C TYR A 103 -9.73 -9.77 -9.42
N TYR A 104 -9.00 -10.16 -10.46
CA TYR A 104 -9.47 -10.04 -11.84
C TYR A 104 -10.71 -10.91 -12.05
N THR A 105 -11.78 -10.29 -12.55
CA THR A 105 -13.03 -10.97 -12.90
C THR A 105 -13.02 -11.39 -14.37
N ASP A 106 -13.94 -12.29 -14.72
CA ASP A 106 -14.13 -12.82 -16.08
C ASP A 106 -14.39 -11.72 -17.14
N GLN A 107 -14.72 -10.50 -16.72
CA GLN A 107 -14.92 -9.34 -17.60
C GLN A 107 -13.62 -8.79 -18.18
N PHE A 108 -12.49 -8.97 -17.48
CA PHE A 108 -11.18 -8.44 -17.89
C PHE A 108 -10.24 -9.51 -18.42
N VAL A 109 -10.47 -10.77 -18.05
CA VAL A 109 -9.60 -11.90 -18.40
C VAL A 109 -10.48 -13.11 -18.69
N HIS A 110 -10.11 -13.94 -19.69
CA HIS A 110 -10.81 -15.21 -19.94
C HIS A 110 -11.02 -16.02 -18.65
N LYS A 111 -12.22 -16.58 -18.48
CA LYS A 111 -12.67 -17.28 -17.25
C LYS A 111 -11.70 -18.33 -16.70
N SER A 112 -11.02 -19.06 -17.59
CA SER A 112 -9.97 -20.03 -17.22
C SER A 112 -8.75 -19.36 -16.56
N ASN A 113 -8.36 -18.19 -17.04
CA ASN A 113 -7.24 -17.39 -16.54
C ASN A 113 -7.60 -16.62 -15.26
N ALA A 114 -8.80 -16.04 -15.17
CA ALA A 114 -9.28 -15.40 -13.93
C ALA A 114 -9.28 -16.38 -12.75
N SER A 115 -9.79 -17.59 -12.98
CA SER A 115 -9.76 -18.69 -12.00
C SER A 115 -8.34 -19.10 -11.59
N LYS A 116 -7.39 -19.07 -12.53
CA LYS A 116 -5.97 -19.38 -12.29
C LYS A 116 -5.28 -18.27 -11.47
N LEU A 117 -5.49 -17.01 -11.83
CA LEU A 117 -4.93 -15.85 -11.11
C LEU A 117 -5.41 -15.82 -9.66
N LYS A 118 -6.70 -16.09 -9.42
CA LYS A 118 -7.26 -16.18 -8.08
C LYS A 118 -6.63 -17.31 -7.24
N ARG A 119 -6.37 -18.48 -7.83
CA ARG A 119 -5.67 -19.59 -7.13
C ARG A 119 -4.23 -19.25 -6.78
N HIS A 120 -3.55 -18.48 -7.63
CA HIS A 120 -2.19 -18.00 -7.37
C HIS A 120 -2.15 -16.74 -6.49
N HIS A 121 -3.28 -16.33 -5.89
CA HIS A 121 -3.38 -15.14 -5.04
C HIS A 121 -2.87 -13.85 -5.71
N VAL A 122 -3.04 -13.74 -7.03
CA VAL A 122 -2.67 -12.54 -7.78
C VAL A 122 -3.76 -11.48 -7.56
N THR A 123 -3.42 -10.42 -6.83
CA THR A 123 -4.30 -9.30 -6.54
C THR A 123 -4.25 -8.25 -7.64
N LYS A 124 -5.36 -7.52 -7.84
CA LYS A 124 -5.44 -6.36 -8.74
C LYS A 124 -4.83 -5.10 -8.11
N PHE A 125 -4.84 -5.02 -6.78
CA PHE A 125 -4.22 -3.94 -6.02
C PHE A 125 -2.78 -4.26 -5.66
N GLN A 126 -1.97 -3.21 -5.48
CA GLN A 126 -0.62 -3.31 -4.96
C GLN A 126 -0.55 -2.94 -3.48
N LEU A 127 -1.43 -2.06 -2.99
CA LEU A 127 -1.44 -1.61 -1.60
C LEU A 127 -2.81 -1.77 -0.94
N LEU A 128 -2.86 -2.43 0.21
CA LEU A 128 -4.05 -2.54 1.05
C LEU A 128 -3.86 -1.75 2.35
N ILE A 129 -4.74 -0.78 2.60
CA ILE A 129 -4.76 0.02 3.83
C ILE A 129 -5.95 -0.44 4.67
N THR A 130 -5.72 -0.84 5.92
CA THR A 130 -6.76 -1.38 6.80
C THR A 130 -6.49 -1.03 8.27
N THR A 131 -7.42 -1.40 9.15
CA THR A 131 -7.27 -1.22 10.61
C THR A 131 -7.01 -2.53 11.33
N TYR A 132 -6.48 -2.44 12.55
CA TYR A 132 -6.22 -3.60 13.40
C TYR A 132 -7.48 -4.44 13.63
N GLU A 133 -8.63 -3.80 13.85
CA GLU A 133 -9.89 -4.50 14.11
C GLU A 133 -10.38 -5.30 12.90
N VAL A 134 -10.15 -4.78 11.70
CA VAL A 134 -10.54 -5.46 10.45
C VAL A 134 -9.59 -6.62 10.17
N VAL A 135 -8.27 -6.43 10.37
CA VAL A 135 -7.29 -7.51 10.26
C VAL A 135 -7.69 -8.68 11.16
N LEU A 136 -7.92 -8.44 12.45
CA LEU A 136 -8.26 -9.50 13.40
C LEU A 136 -9.58 -10.24 13.10
N LYS A 137 -10.48 -9.65 12.32
CA LYS A 137 -11.77 -10.24 11.96
C LYS A 137 -11.74 -11.00 10.64
N ASP A 138 -11.00 -10.49 9.66
CA ASP A 138 -11.13 -10.88 8.26
C ASP A 138 -9.83 -11.43 7.65
N ILE A 139 -8.66 -11.19 8.26
CA ILE A 139 -7.32 -11.55 7.75
C ILE A 139 -6.64 -12.52 8.71
#